data_AF-A0A9J5ZJZ5-F1
#
_entry.id   AF-A0A9J5ZJZ5-F1
#
_cell.length_a   1.000
_cell.length_b   1.000
_cell.length_c   1.000
_cell.angle_alpha   90.00
_cell.angle_beta   90.00
_cell.angle_gamma   90.00
#
_symmetry.space_group_name_H-M   'P 1'
#
loop_
_entity.id
_entity.type
_entity.pdbx_description
1 polymer ?
#
loop_
_entity_poly.entity_id
_entity_poly.type
_entity_poly.pdbx_seq_one_letter_code
_entity_poly.pdbx_strand_id
1 'polypeptide(L)'
;MVRVSVLNDALKSMYNAEKRGKRQVMIRPSSKVIIKFLIVMQKHGYIGEFEYVDDHRSGKIVVELNGRLNKCGVISPRFDVGVKEIEGWTARLLPSRQFGYIVLTTSAGIMDHEEARRKNIEETSFDRLCQSKKILTINGRFPGPTIYAHAGETLALDVENKGKDNVTMFWGVGRHVKFDQVEWLVEAGSTVRKNITISDDDEGTLWWHAMNIWQRATVHGAFIVHPKPGKPDDHVDIPIILGEWWKKDVKEVFLDYIDSGSDIKSDAFTVNGQPGDFYPCSNNGTFRIVVDTGKKYLLRIVNAAIRKKLYIGIASHDLTVIAMEVL
;
A
#
# COMPACT_ATOMS: atom_id res chain seq x y z
N MET A 1 20.18 -34.24 18.52
CA MET A 1 20.30 -32.89 19.11
C MET A 1 19.33 -31.97 18.36
N VAL A 2 18.30 -31.45 19.04
CA VAL A 2 17.31 -30.56 18.42
C VAL A 2 17.98 -29.23 18.13
N ARG A 3 17.95 -28.78 16.87
CA ARG A 3 18.56 -27.50 16.48
C ARG A 3 17.61 -26.36 16.80
N VAL A 4 18.10 -25.37 17.57
CA VAL A 4 17.29 -24.24 18.05
C VAL A 4 17.02 -23.22 16.94
N SER A 5 17.96 -23.01 15.99
CA SER A 5 17.75 -22.15 14.82
C SER A 5 18.65 -22.56 13.64
N VAL A 6 18.06 -23.24 12.65
CA VAL A 6 18.77 -23.73 11.45
C VAL A 6 19.41 -22.61 10.62
N LEU A 7 18.80 -21.41 10.59
CA LEU A 7 19.36 -20.25 9.89
C LEU A 7 20.57 -19.66 10.65
N ASN A 8 20.51 -19.64 11.98
CA ASN A 8 21.63 -19.14 12.79
C ASN A 8 22.88 -20.02 12.63
N ASP A 9 22.69 -21.35 12.63
CA ASP A 9 23.78 -22.31 12.42
C ASP A 9 24.40 -22.17 11.02
N ALA A 10 23.56 -21.93 10.00
CA ALA A 10 23.99 -21.68 8.64
C ALA A 10 24.84 -20.39 8.53
N LEU A 11 24.34 -19.27 9.04
CA LEU A 11 25.04 -17.99 8.99
C LEU A 11 26.35 -18.01 9.79
N LYS A 12 26.38 -18.67 10.95
CA LYS A 12 27.62 -18.89 11.72
C LYS A 12 28.65 -19.70 10.93
N SER A 13 28.21 -20.74 10.21
CA SER A 13 29.09 -21.57 9.39
C SER A 13 29.70 -20.76 8.24
N MET A 14 28.89 -19.92 7.57
CA MET A 14 29.37 -19.01 6.51
C MET A 14 30.35 -17.98 7.04
N TYR A 15 29.99 -17.26 8.11
CA TYR A 15 30.85 -16.25 8.72
C TYR A 15 32.22 -16.82 9.14
N ASN A 16 32.22 -18.01 9.77
CA ASN A 16 33.46 -18.66 10.19
C ASN A 16 34.30 -19.16 9.01
N ALA A 17 33.68 -19.61 7.92
CA ALA A 17 34.37 -20.06 6.72
C ALA A 17 35.02 -18.88 5.97
N GLU A 18 34.29 -17.76 5.84
CA GLU A 18 34.79 -16.52 5.24
C GLU A 18 35.98 -15.96 6.04
N LYS A 19 35.85 -15.89 7.37
CA LYS A 19 36.93 -15.42 8.26
C LYS A 19 38.20 -16.28 8.15
N ARG A 20 38.07 -17.54 7.73
CA ARG A 20 39.19 -18.46 7.48
C ARG A 20 39.68 -18.44 6.03
N GLY A 21 39.15 -17.56 5.18
CA GLY A 21 39.55 -17.40 3.77
C GLY A 21 39.13 -18.57 2.87
N LYS A 22 38.08 -19.33 3.24
CA LYS A 22 37.58 -20.43 2.40
C LYS A 22 36.77 -19.87 1.23
N ARG A 23 36.93 -20.47 0.05
CA ARG A 23 36.16 -20.13 -1.16
C ARG A 23 34.76 -20.72 -1.20
N GLN A 24 34.49 -21.74 -0.40
CA GLN A 24 33.19 -22.40 -0.36
C GLN A 24 32.88 -22.91 1.06
N VAL A 25 31.59 -22.96 1.37
CA VAL A 25 31.07 -23.53 2.62
C VAL A 25 29.87 -24.42 2.35
N MET A 26 29.79 -25.52 3.09
CA MET A 26 28.70 -26.47 2.99
C MET A 26 27.79 -26.36 4.20
N ILE A 27 26.50 -26.14 3.94
CA ILE A 27 25.46 -25.93 4.95
C ILE A 27 24.55 -27.17 5.01
N ARG A 28 24.28 -27.65 6.22
CA ARG A 28 23.37 -28.79 6.50
C ARG A 28 22.59 -28.55 7.79
N PRO A 29 21.27 -28.86 7.87
CA PRO A 29 20.43 -29.34 6.78
C PRO A 29 20.09 -28.23 5.79
N SER A 30 19.66 -28.60 4.60
CA SER A 30 19.00 -27.67 3.69
C SER A 30 17.62 -27.28 4.25
N SER A 31 17.21 -26.02 4.06
CA SER A 31 15.87 -25.55 4.44
C SER A 31 15.41 -24.49 3.45
N LYS A 32 14.11 -24.46 3.15
CA LYS A 32 13.50 -23.43 2.29
C LYS A 32 13.78 -22.01 2.79
N VAL A 33 13.89 -21.83 4.11
CA VAL A 33 14.23 -20.54 4.72
C VAL A 33 15.68 -20.15 4.41
N ILE A 34 16.62 -21.11 4.50
CA ILE A 34 18.03 -20.86 4.19
C ILE A 34 18.19 -20.53 2.71
N ILE A 35 17.56 -21.32 1.82
CA ILE A 35 17.61 -21.08 0.37
C ILE A 35 17.08 -19.69 0.03
N LYS A 36 15.88 -19.32 0.52
CA LYS A 36 15.31 -17.99 0.27
C LYS A 36 16.16 -16.85 0.85
N PHE A 37 16.80 -17.06 1.99
CA PHE A 37 17.72 -16.08 2.56
C PHE A 37 19.00 -15.92 1.72
N LEU A 38 19.57 -17.03 1.24
CA LEU A 38 20.75 -17.02 0.37
C LEU A 38 20.47 -16.32 -0.96
N ILE A 39 19.26 -16.45 -1.53
CA ILE A 39 18.84 -15.68 -2.71
C ILE A 39 18.95 -14.18 -2.45
N VAL A 40 18.52 -13.69 -1.28
CA VAL A 40 18.63 -12.27 -0.93
C VAL A 40 20.10 -11.86 -0.76
N MET A 41 20.94 -12.71 -0.16
CA MET A 41 22.37 -12.44 -0.02
C MET A 41 23.09 -12.40 -1.38
N GLN A 42 22.74 -13.30 -2.29
CA GLN A 42 23.28 -13.37 -3.65
C GLN A 42 22.85 -12.15 -4.47
N LYS A 43 21.56 -11.76 -4.39
CA LYS A 43 21.01 -10.55 -5.02
C LYS A 43 21.81 -9.29 -4.68
N HIS A 44 22.27 -9.18 -3.43
CA HIS A 44 23.07 -8.05 -2.95
C HIS A 44 24.59 -8.28 -3.05
N GLY A 45 25.03 -9.40 -3.63
CA GLY A 45 26.43 -9.71 -3.91
C GLY A 45 27.28 -10.05 -2.68
N TYR A 46 26.68 -10.48 -1.56
CA TYR A 46 27.42 -10.92 -0.37
C TYR A 46 27.97 -12.33 -0.47
N ILE A 47 27.46 -13.12 -1.41
CA ILE A 47 27.91 -14.48 -1.72
C ILE A 47 27.95 -14.64 -3.24
N GLY A 48 28.66 -15.66 -3.72
CA GLY A 48 28.61 -16.09 -5.12
C GLY A 48 27.41 -16.99 -5.39
N GLU A 49 27.57 -17.92 -6.33
CA GLU A 49 26.55 -18.92 -6.61
C GLU A 49 26.39 -19.90 -5.44
N PHE A 50 25.21 -20.51 -5.35
CA PHE A 50 25.00 -21.61 -4.42
C PHE A 50 24.16 -22.71 -5.06
N GLU A 51 24.48 -23.95 -4.72
CA GLU A 51 23.83 -25.12 -5.28
C GLU A 51 23.20 -25.98 -4.19
N TYR A 52 21.99 -26.46 -4.48
CA TYR A 52 21.33 -27.47 -3.67
C TYR A 52 21.74 -28.87 -4.17
N VAL A 53 22.28 -29.67 -3.26
CA VAL A 53 22.64 -31.07 -3.52
C VAL A 53 21.73 -31.97 -2.70
N ASP A 54 20.92 -32.78 -3.38
CA ASP A 54 20.12 -33.82 -2.75
C ASP A 54 21.01 -35.00 -2.35
N ASP A 55 21.02 -35.33 -1.06
CA ASP A 55 21.78 -36.45 -0.51
C ASP A 55 20.86 -37.61 -0.07
N HIS A 56 19.59 -37.57 -0.45
CA HIS A 56 18.52 -38.47 0.01
C HIS A 56 18.41 -38.53 1.55
N ARG A 57 18.90 -37.51 2.26
CA ARG A 57 18.80 -37.37 3.72
C ARG A 57 18.18 -36.04 4.11
N SER A 58 18.98 -34.99 4.20
CA SER A 58 18.54 -33.67 4.69
C SER A 58 18.85 -32.54 3.72
N GLY A 59 19.39 -32.88 2.55
CA GLY A 59 19.90 -31.96 1.55
C GLY A 59 21.10 -31.17 2.04
N LYS A 60 21.92 -30.70 1.11
CA LYS A 60 23.12 -29.91 1.37
C LYS A 60 23.07 -28.67 0.49
N ILE A 61 23.56 -27.56 1.01
CA ILE A 61 23.73 -26.35 0.21
C ILE A 61 25.22 -26.03 0.18
N VAL A 62 25.79 -25.94 -1.01
CA VAL A 62 27.17 -25.48 -1.21
C VAL A 62 27.08 -24.02 -1.61
N VAL A 63 27.71 -23.13 -0.86
CA VAL A 63 27.69 -21.68 -1.09
C VAL A 63 29.10 -21.22 -1.42
N GLU A 64 29.25 -20.48 -2.51
CA GLU A 64 30.49 -19.81 -2.86
C GLU A 64 30.67 -18.51 -2.06
N LEU A 65 31.86 -18.33 -1.51
CA LEU A 65 32.25 -17.20 -0.67
C LEU A 65 33.18 -16.30 -1.47
N ASN A 66 32.87 -14.99 -1.46
CA ASN A 66 33.49 -14.02 -2.36
C ASN A 66 34.29 -12.91 -1.63
N GLY A 67 34.54 -13.04 -0.32
CA GLY A 67 35.32 -12.08 0.46
C GLY A 67 34.52 -10.90 1.02
N ARG A 68 33.23 -10.76 0.69
CA ARG A 68 32.43 -9.56 1.04
C ARG A 68 31.65 -9.68 2.35
N LEU A 69 31.63 -10.86 2.96
CA LEU A 69 30.85 -11.14 4.15
C LEU A 69 31.59 -10.69 5.43
N ASN A 70 31.37 -9.45 5.86
CA ASN A 70 32.01 -8.89 7.06
C ASN A 70 31.42 -9.39 8.39
N LYS A 71 30.09 -9.50 8.48
CA LYS A 71 29.34 -9.99 9.65
C LYS A 71 27.94 -10.41 9.22
N CYS A 72 27.46 -11.55 9.69
CA CYS A 72 26.07 -11.98 9.51
C CYS A 72 25.57 -12.75 10.74
N GLY A 73 24.27 -12.73 10.98
CA GLY A 73 23.66 -13.40 12.13
C GLY A 73 22.15 -13.20 12.17
N VAL A 74 21.49 -14.00 13.02
CA VAL A 74 20.04 -13.89 13.26
C VAL A 74 19.81 -13.07 14.52
N ILE A 75 18.80 -12.20 14.49
CA ILE A 75 18.33 -11.46 15.66
C ILE A 75 17.44 -12.39 16.50
N SER A 76 17.74 -12.50 17.80
CA SER A 76 17.00 -13.34 18.74
C SER A 76 16.86 -12.61 20.09
N PRO A 77 15.67 -12.58 20.72
CA PRO A 77 14.39 -13.14 20.26
C PRO A 77 13.87 -12.47 18.97
N ARG A 78 12.87 -13.08 18.33
CA ARG A 78 12.23 -12.49 17.13
C ARG A 78 11.31 -11.35 17.59
N PHE A 79 11.32 -10.25 16.84
CA PHE A 79 10.46 -9.10 17.07
C PHE A 79 9.59 -8.89 15.84
N ASP A 80 8.31 -8.62 16.06
CA ASP A 80 7.43 -8.12 15.00
C ASP A 80 7.76 -6.65 14.76
N VAL A 81 8.00 -6.29 13.50
CA VAL A 81 8.47 -4.95 13.11
C VAL A 81 7.51 -4.37 12.09
N GLY A 82 6.89 -3.23 12.42
CA GLY A 82 6.07 -2.49 11.46
C GLY A 82 6.92 -1.80 10.39
N VAL A 83 6.37 -1.57 9.18
CA VAL A 83 7.11 -0.92 8.06
C VAL A 83 7.66 0.46 8.45
N LYS A 84 6.92 1.22 9.27
CA LYS A 84 7.36 2.52 9.81
C LYS A 84 8.51 2.42 10.81
N GLU A 85 8.64 1.29 11.48
CA GLU A 85 9.68 1.05 12.47
C GLU A 85 10.97 0.54 11.82
N ILE A 86 10.91 0.08 10.56
CA ILE A 86 12.08 -0.42 9.82
C ILE A 86 13.22 0.59 9.88
N GLU A 87 12.95 1.89 9.74
CA GLU A 87 14.00 2.91 9.82
C GLU A 87 14.67 2.96 11.20
N GLY A 88 13.89 2.97 12.28
CA GLY A 88 14.42 2.91 13.64
C GLY A 88 15.20 1.61 13.91
N TRP A 89 14.78 0.49 13.33
CA TRP A 89 15.52 -0.77 13.39
C TRP A 89 16.81 -0.72 12.57
N THR A 90 16.80 -0.13 11.37
CA THR A 90 18.03 0.05 10.55
C THR A 90 19.06 0.91 11.27
N ALA A 91 18.65 2.04 11.84
CA ALA A 91 19.55 2.93 12.56
C ALA A 91 20.17 2.28 13.81
N ARG A 92 19.47 1.33 14.44
CA ARG A 92 19.96 0.60 15.61
C ARG A 92 20.87 -0.58 15.26
N LEU A 93 20.59 -1.27 14.16
CA LEU A 93 21.23 -2.55 13.83
C LEU A 93 22.36 -2.44 12.81
N LEU A 94 22.26 -1.49 11.88
CA LEU A 94 23.26 -1.30 10.82
C LEU A 94 24.27 -0.23 11.22
N PRO A 95 25.57 -0.42 10.92
CA PRO A 95 26.61 0.58 11.21
C PRO A 95 26.38 1.94 10.53
N SER A 96 25.74 1.95 9.35
CA SER A 96 25.33 3.18 8.65
C SER A 96 24.21 2.88 7.64
N ARG A 97 23.52 3.93 7.17
CA ARG A 97 22.36 3.83 6.26
C ARG A 97 22.62 3.09 4.94
N GLN A 98 23.87 3.01 4.47
CA GLN A 98 24.25 2.33 3.23
C GLN A 98 25.12 1.09 3.48
N PHE A 99 25.23 0.64 4.73
CA PHE A 99 26.15 -0.44 5.11
C PHE A 99 25.40 -1.62 5.72
N GLY A 100 25.15 -2.63 4.88
CA GLY A 100 24.48 -3.86 5.26
C GLY A 100 22.97 -3.84 4.98
N TYR A 101 22.35 -5.01 5.11
CA TYR A 101 20.90 -5.16 4.94
C TYR A 101 20.29 -5.91 6.10
N ILE A 102 19.12 -5.46 6.54
CA ILE A 102 18.23 -6.25 7.38
C ILE A 102 17.34 -7.08 6.44
N VAL A 103 17.26 -8.37 6.70
CA VAL A 103 16.39 -9.30 5.98
C VAL A 103 15.23 -9.68 6.89
N LEU A 104 14.02 -9.49 6.39
CA LEU A 104 12.77 -9.65 7.10
C LEU A 104 12.02 -10.88 6.57
N THR A 105 11.34 -11.60 7.47
CA THR A 105 10.36 -12.61 7.07
C THR A 105 8.98 -11.94 7.12
N THR A 106 8.30 -11.83 5.98
CA THR A 106 6.96 -11.26 5.87
C THR A 106 5.97 -12.31 5.35
N SER A 107 4.67 -12.00 5.38
CA SER A 107 3.64 -12.83 4.75
C SER A 107 3.87 -13.03 3.24
N ALA A 108 4.54 -12.09 2.58
CA ALA A 108 4.90 -12.17 1.17
C ALA A 108 6.25 -12.87 0.90
N GLY A 109 6.96 -13.31 1.95
CA GLY A 109 8.21 -14.05 1.84
C GLY A 109 9.40 -13.39 2.56
N ILE A 110 10.60 -13.89 2.27
CA ILE A 110 11.84 -13.33 2.82
C ILE A 110 12.35 -12.26 1.87
N MET A 111 12.49 -11.04 2.37
CA MET A 111 12.92 -9.88 1.57
C MET A 111 13.78 -8.95 2.42
N ASP A 112 14.58 -8.11 1.78
CA ASP A 112 15.34 -7.09 2.49
C ASP A 112 14.47 -5.89 2.88
N HIS A 113 14.96 -5.12 3.84
CA HIS A 113 14.27 -3.96 4.40
C HIS A 113 14.14 -2.76 3.44
N GLU A 114 14.89 -2.71 2.32
CA GLU A 114 14.65 -1.74 1.26
C GLU A 114 13.49 -2.22 0.38
N GLU A 115 13.46 -3.50 0.02
CA GLU A 115 12.34 -4.12 -0.68
C GLU A 115 11.03 -4.05 0.12
N ALA A 116 11.09 -4.20 1.44
CA ALA A 116 9.94 -4.01 2.34
C ALA A 116 9.48 -2.55 2.42
N ARG A 117 10.40 -1.58 2.29
CA ARG A 117 10.07 -0.14 2.17
C ARG A 117 9.50 0.18 0.78
N ARG A 118 10.00 -0.50 -0.25
CA ARG A 118 9.61 -0.38 -1.65
C ARG A 118 8.31 -1.13 -1.96
N LYS A 119 7.27 -1.09 -1.11
CA LYS A 119 5.89 -1.57 -1.45
C LYS A 119 4.77 -0.57 -1.06
N ASN A 120 4.51 0.42 -1.93
CA ASN A 120 3.55 1.56 -1.93
C ASN A 120 3.04 1.77 -3.38
N ILE A 121 1.72 1.74 -3.60
CA ILE A 121 1.02 1.39 -4.87
C ILE A 121 1.25 -0.08 -5.26
N GLU A 122 0.42 -0.97 -4.73
CA GLU A 122 0.53 -2.41 -5.00
C GLU A 122 -0.85 -3.05 -5.22
N GLU A 123 -0.83 -4.22 -5.88
CA GLU A 123 -1.96 -5.14 -5.95
C GLU A 123 -2.20 -5.77 -4.57
N THR A 124 -3.20 -5.29 -3.85
CA THR A 124 -3.57 -5.79 -2.52
C THR A 124 -4.83 -6.64 -2.61
N SER A 125 -4.90 -7.75 -1.87
CA SER A 125 -6.09 -8.61 -1.84
C SER A 125 -7.16 -8.02 -0.92
N PHE A 126 -8.37 -7.87 -1.44
CA PHE A 126 -9.54 -7.43 -0.68
C PHE A 126 -10.67 -8.43 -0.83
N ASP A 127 -11.35 -8.69 0.28
CA ASP A 127 -12.49 -9.60 0.34
C ASP A 127 -13.79 -8.80 0.35
N ARG A 128 -14.65 -9.03 -0.63
CA ARG A 128 -16.00 -8.44 -0.73
C ARG A 128 -16.94 -9.43 -1.39
N LEU A 129 -18.20 -9.44 -0.97
CA LEU A 129 -19.24 -10.29 -1.58
C LEU A 129 -18.84 -11.77 -1.63
N CYS A 130 -18.17 -12.24 -0.57
CA CYS A 130 -17.65 -13.59 -0.40
C CYS A 130 -16.51 -13.98 -1.37
N GLN A 131 -15.86 -13.01 -2.02
CA GLN A 131 -14.75 -13.26 -2.95
C GLN A 131 -13.57 -12.36 -2.66
N SER A 132 -12.38 -12.95 -2.77
CA SER A 132 -11.10 -12.24 -2.72
C SER A 132 -10.67 -11.87 -4.13
N LYS A 133 -10.32 -10.61 -4.36
CA LYS A 133 -9.60 -10.20 -5.57
C LYS A 133 -8.47 -9.24 -5.24
N LYS A 134 -7.42 -9.27 -6.06
CA LYS A 134 -6.36 -8.27 -6.00
C LYS A 134 -6.81 -7.01 -6.72
N ILE A 135 -6.57 -5.86 -6.09
CA ILE A 135 -6.86 -4.55 -6.67
C ILE A 135 -5.66 -3.64 -6.52
N LEU A 136 -5.49 -2.75 -7.48
CA LEU A 136 -4.52 -1.67 -7.36
C LEU A 136 -5.00 -0.69 -6.28
N THR A 137 -4.13 -0.37 -5.35
CA THR A 137 -4.42 0.48 -4.17
C THR A 137 -3.29 1.42 -3.87
N ILE A 138 -3.54 2.55 -3.21
CA ILE A 138 -2.48 3.40 -2.66
C ILE A 138 -2.20 2.98 -1.22
N ASN A 139 -0.93 2.68 -0.92
CA ASN A 139 -0.46 2.25 0.41
C ASN A 139 -1.25 1.06 1.01
N GLY A 140 -1.73 0.14 0.15
CA GLY A 140 -2.50 -1.04 0.57
C GLY A 140 -3.90 -0.75 1.10
N ARG A 141 -4.44 0.46 0.86
CA ARG A 141 -5.76 0.90 1.37
C ARG A 141 -6.78 1.05 0.26
N PHE A 142 -8.02 0.67 0.56
CA PHE A 142 -9.18 0.89 -0.29
C PHE A 142 -10.42 1.29 0.56
N PRO A 143 -11.00 2.49 0.36
CA PRO A 143 -10.45 3.60 -0.42
C PRO A 143 -9.05 4.00 0.05
N GLY A 144 -8.32 4.72 -0.79
CA GLY A 144 -7.00 5.23 -0.44
C GLY A 144 -7.04 6.26 0.71
N PRO A 145 -5.86 6.66 1.21
CA PRO A 145 -5.79 7.62 2.31
C PRO A 145 -6.45 8.96 1.98
N THR A 146 -7.17 9.51 2.96
CA THR A 146 -7.61 10.90 2.91
C THR A 146 -6.41 11.83 3.07
N ILE A 147 -6.30 12.80 2.18
CA ILE A 147 -5.32 13.89 2.27
C ILE A 147 -5.99 15.07 2.95
N TYR A 148 -5.30 15.68 3.90
CA TYR A 148 -5.75 16.90 4.59
C TYR A 148 -4.75 18.01 4.29
N ALA A 149 -5.26 19.20 4.01
CA ALA A 149 -4.47 20.41 3.80
C ALA A 149 -5.21 21.62 4.39
N HIS A 150 -4.50 22.73 4.56
CA HIS A 150 -5.11 24.04 4.79
C HIS A 150 -5.00 24.93 3.55
N ALA A 151 -5.93 25.87 3.41
CA ALA A 151 -5.86 26.94 2.42
C ALA A 151 -4.50 27.67 2.48
N GLY A 152 -3.85 27.86 1.33
CA GLY A 152 -2.51 28.44 1.21
C GLY A 152 -1.33 27.49 1.45
N GLU A 153 -1.58 26.23 1.84
CA GLU A 153 -0.52 25.24 2.08
C GLU A 153 0.06 24.69 0.76
N THR A 154 1.33 24.28 0.77
CA THR A 154 1.91 23.48 -0.32
C THR A 154 2.28 22.10 0.18
N LEU A 155 1.65 21.07 -0.39
CA LEU A 155 1.92 19.68 -0.09
C LEU A 155 2.94 19.11 -1.07
N ALA A 156 3.97 18.43 -0.55
CA ALA A 156 4.87 17.62 -1.37
C ALA A 156 4.39 16.16 -1.35
N LEU A 157 3.97 15.66 -2.51
CA LEU A 157 3.47 14.30 -2.68
C LEU A 157 4.50 13.44 -3.42
N ASP A 158 4.88 12.34 -2.79
CA ASP A 158 5.70 11.28 -3.37
C ASP A 158 4.81 10.11 -3.78
N VAL A 159 4.68 9.90 -5.08
CA VAL A 159 3.89 8.80 -5.65
C VAL A 159 4.83 7.85 -6.36
N GLU A 160 5.00 6.68 -5.76
CA GLU A 160 5.74 5.57 -6.38
C GLU A 160 4.73 4.56 -6.92
N ASN A 161 4.82 4.19 -8.19
CA ASN A 161 3.95 3.19 -8.79
C ASN A 161 4.66 1.83 -8.86
N LYS A 162 4.20 0.84 -8.09
CA LYS A 162 4.72 -0.55 -8.17
C LYS A 162 3.72 -1.51 -8.79
N GLY A 163 2.65 -0.97 -9.36
CA GLY A 163 1.77 -1.70 -10.25
C GLY A 163 2.48 -2.07 -11.55
N LYS A 164 1.82 -2.92 -12.34
CA LYS A 164 2.33 -3.37 -13.64
C LYS A 164 2.06 -2.37 -14.76
N ASP A 165 1.14 -1.44 -14.54
CA ASP A 165 0.69 -0.48 -15.55
C ASP A 165 0.97 0.93 -15.08
N ASN A 166 1.14 1.82 -16.04
CA ASN A 166 1.19 3.25 -15.80
C ASN A 166 -0.12 3.71 -15.17
N VAL A 167 -0.03 4.59 -14.17
CA VAL A 167 -1.19 5.19 -13.49
C VAL A 167 -1.13 6.68 -13.70
N THR A 168 -2.21 7.25 -14.22
CA THR A 168 -2.36 8.70 -14.27
C THR A 168 -3.18 9.13 -13.06
N MET A 169 -2.59 9.90 -12.16
CA MET A 169 -3.24 10.39 -10.95
C MET A 169 -3.83 11.77 -11.19
N PHE A 170 -5.09 11.96 -10.79
CA PHE A 170 -5.77 13.23 -10.77
C PHE A 170 -6.09 13.65 -9.35
N TRP A 171 -5.84 14.92 -9.07
CA TRP A 171 -6.13 15.54 -7.78
C TRP A 171 -7.23 16.56 -8.06
N GLY A 172 -8.45 16.26 -7.61
CA GLY A 172 -9.63 17.08 -7.80
C GLY A 172 -9.34 18.54 -7.48
N VAL A 173 -9.80 19.40 -8.38
CA VAL A 173 -9.38 20.79 -8.48
C VAL A 173 -10.46 21.67 -7.84
N GLY A 174 -10.19 22.25 -6.67
CA GLY A 174 -10.91 23.46 -6.26
C GLY A 174 -10.75 24.55 -7.33
N ARG A 175 -11.52 25.64 -7.26
CA ARG A 175 -11.48 26.69 -8.32
C ARG A 175 -10.08 27.30 -8.57
N HIS A 176 -9.07 26.99 -7.76
CA HIS A 176 -7.79 27.71 -7.75
C HIS A 176 -6.51 26.85 -7.68
N VAL A 177 -6.54 25.51 -7.81
CA VAL A 177 -5.33 24.71 -8.06
C VAL A 177 -4.88 24.92 -9.51
N LYS A 178 -3.60 25.24 -9.76
CA LYS A 178 -3.11 25.50 -11.11
C LYS A 178 -3.23 24.24 -11.98
N PHE A 179 -3.78 24.39 -13.19
CA PHE A 179 -4.11 23.30 -14.12
C PHE A 179 -2.91 22.41 -14.50
N ASP A 180 -1.67 22.93 -14.40
CA ASP A 180 -0.45 22.17 -14.65
C ASP A 180 -0.04 21.22 -13.51
N GLN A 181 -0.74 21.26 -12.38
CA GLN A 181 -0.47 20.45 -11.18
C GLN A 181 -1.47 19.32 -10.96
N VAL A 182 -2.50 19.19 -11.80
CA VAL A 182 -3.70 18.37 -11.48
C VAL A 182 -3.61 16.93 -11.96
N GLU A 183 -2.79 16.64 -12.97
CA GLU A 183 -2.69 15.32 -13.60
C GLU A 183 -1.23 14.85 -13.72
N TRP A 184 -0.90 13.71 -13.12
CA TRP A 184 0.46 13.16 -13.12
C TRP A 184 0.48 11.73 -13.65
N LEU A 185 1.22 11.51 -14.73
CA LEU A 185 1.60 10.17 -15.14
C LEU A 185 2.67 9.63 -14.18
N VAL A 186 2.38 8.50 -13.55
CA VAL A 186 3.33 7.73 -12.76
C VAL A 186 3.54 6.39 -13.47
N GLU A 187 4.64 6.29 -14.19
CA GLU A 187 4.97 5.08 -14.95
C GLU A 187 5.21 3.89 -14.01
N ALA A 188 4.91 2.68 -14.49
CA ALA A 188 5.16 1.46 -13.74
C ALA A 188 6.64 1.37 -13.32
N GLY A 189 6.89 1.12 -12.03
CA GLY A 189 8.23 1.04 -11.45
C GLY A 189 8.93 2.38 -11.25
N SER A 190 8.26 3.51 -11.53
CA SER A 190 8.81 4.85 -11.34
C SER A 190 8.31 5.52 -10.06
N THR A 191 9.01 6.58 -9.66
CA THR A 191 8.58 7.49 -8.58
C THR A 191 8.49 8.90 -9.12
N VAL A 192 7.38 9.56 -8.80
CA VAL A 192 7.12 10.96 -9.15
C VAL A 192 6.94 11.74 -7.86
N ARG A 193 7.75 12.80 -7.70
CA ARG A 193 7.58 13.81 -6.65
C ARG A 193 6.98 15.06 -7.26
N LYS A 194 5.88 15.55 -6.69
CA LYS A 194 5.23 16.78 -7.14
C LYS A 194 4.70 17.58 -5.97
N ASN A 195 4.63 18.90 -6.14
CA ASN A 195 4.07 19.81 -5.16
C ASN A 195 2.69 20.26 -5.64
N ILE A 196 1.71 20.22 -4.73
CA ILE A 196 0.39 20.81 -4.93
C ILE A 196 0.31 22.04 -4.03
N THR A 197 0.12 23.21 -4.63
CA THR A 197 -0.14 24.44 -3.88
C THR A 197 -1.64 24.69 -3.84
N ILE A 198 -2.18 24.76 -2.62
CA ILE A 198 -3.58 25.07 -2.36
C ILE A 198 -3.74 26.59 -2.35
N SER A 199 -4.78 27.10 -3.00
CA SER A 199 -5.05 28.54 -2.98
C SER A 199 -5.46 29.00 -1.60
N ASP A 200 -5.27 30.29 -1.33
CA ASP A 200 -5.73 30.92 -0.09
C ASP A 200 -7.26 30.94 0.04
N ASP A 201 -7.97 30.84 -1.08
CA ASP A 201 -9.43 30.88 -1.18
C ASP A 201 -10.05 29.47 -1.36
N ASP A 202 -9.22 28.41 -1.43
CA ASP A 202 -9.72 27.04 -1.55
C ASP A 202 -10.09 26.50 -0.16
N GLU A 203 -11.33 26.04 -0.01
CA GLU A 203 -11.84 25.36 1.18
C GLU A 203 -12.94 24.39 0.71
N GLY A 204 -12.91 23.14 1.19
CA GLY A 204 -13.95 22.21 0.79
C GLY A 204 -13.59 20.73 0.84
N THR A 205 -14.32 19.96 0.04
CA THR A 205 -14.21 18.50 -0.05
C THR A 205 -13.94 18.13 -1.49
N LEU A 206 -12.66 17.94 -1.78
CA LEU A 206 -12.16 17.43 -3.03
C LEU A 206 -11.88 15.92 -2.89
N TRP A 207 -11.32 15.35 -3.94
CA TRP A 207 -10.93 13.95 -3.96
C TRP A 207 -9.85 13.73 -5.00
N TRP A 208 -9.06 12.68 -4.85
CA TRP A 208 -8.08 12.27 -5.82
C TRP A 208 -8.45 10.90 -6.37
N HIS A 209 -8.08 10.64 -7.62
CA HIS A 209 -8.36 9.36 -8.27
C HIS A 209 -7.45 9.09 -9.46
N ALA A 210 -7.35 7.83 -9.88
CA ALA A 210 -6.70 7.47 -11.14
C ALA A 210 -7.58 7.89 -12.35
N MET A 211 -6.99 8.32 -13.46
CA MET A 211 -7.73 8.72 -14.68
C MET A 211 -7.63 7.70 -15.81
N ASN A 212 -6.70 6.76 -15.71
CA ASN A 212 -6.56 5.70 -16.70
C ASN A 212 -7.72 4.70 -16.57
N ILE A 213 -8.47 4.53 -17.67
CA ILE A 213 -9.60 3.59 -17.78
C ILE A 213 -10.55 3.68 -16.58
N TRP A 214 -11.01 2.56 -16.03
CA TRP A 214 -11.82 2.49 -14.82
C TRP A 214 -11.00 2.25 -13.55
N GLN A 215 -9.67 2.47 -13.54
CA GLN A 215 -8.83 2.21 -12.35
C GLN A 215 -9.24 3.05 -11.13
N ARG A 216 -9.91 4.20 -11.32
CA ARG A 216 -10.53 4.93 -10.20
C ARG A 216 -11.55 4.15 -9.42
N ALA A 217 -12.06 3.01 -9.90
CA ALA A 217 -12.93 2.15 -9.11
C ALA A 217 -12.24 1.70 -7.80
N THR A 218 -10.91 1.59 -7.80
CA THR A 218 -10.12 1.13 -6.64
C THR A 218 -9.03 2.10 -6.21
N VAL A 219 -8.56 2.96 -7.12
CA VAL A 219 -7.53 3.97 -6.87
C VAL A 219 -8.18 5.35 -6.75
N HIS A 220 -8.71 5.65 -5.56
CA HIS A 220 -9.28 6.96 -5.22
C HIS A 220 -9.24 7.21 -3.71
N GLY A 221 -9.38 8.47 -3.30
CA GLY A 221 -9.49 8.86 -1.90
C GLY A 221 -9.98 10.30 -1.75
N ALA A 222 -10.38 10.69 -0.55
CA ALA A 222 -10.81 12.06 -0.28
C ALA A 222 -9.62 13.01 -0.17
N PHE A 223 -9.84 14.28 -0.52
CA PHE A 223 -8.90 15.38 -0.32
C PHE A 223 -9.67 16.51 0.36
N ILE A 224 -9.39 16.76 1.64
CA ILE A 224 -10.09 17.76 2.43
C ILE A 224 -9.19 18.98 2.60
N VAL A 225 -9.73 20.14 2.22
CA VAL A 225 -9.07 21.43 2.41
C VAL A 225 -9.81 22.17 3.50
N HIS A 226 -9.13 22.38 4.62
CA HIS A 226 -9.61 23.19 5.72
C HIS A 226 -9.32 24.68 5.46
N PRO A 227 -10.11 25.59 6.05
CA PRO A 227 -9.77 27.00 6.04
C PRO A 227 -8.41 27.24 6.72
N LYS A 228 -7.85 28.43 6.51
CA LYS A 228 -6.63 28.85 7.21
C LYS A 228 -6.78 28.63 8.72
N PRO A 229 -5.71 28.18 9.43
CA PRO A 229 -5.77 27.93 10.86
C PRO A 229 -6.38 29.11 11.62
N GLY A 230 -7.49 28.84 12.31
CA GLY A 230 -8.30 29.88 12.92
C GLY A 230 -9.12 29.34 14.08
N LYS A 231 -10.36 29.83 14.22
CA LYS A 231 -11.27 29.35 15.26
C LYS A 231 -11.60 27.87 14.99
N PRO A 232 -11.57 27.00 16.01
CA PRO A 232 -11.98 25.60 15.86
C PRO A 232 -13.43 25.50 15.39
N ASP A 233 -13.66 24.61 14.44
CA ASP A 233 -15.01 24.27 13.98
C ASP A 233 -15.86 23.69 15.11
N ASP A 234 -17.17 23.94 15.04
CA ASP A 234 -18.16 23.41 16.00
C ASP A 234 -18.69 22.02 15.61
N HIS A 235 -18.09 21.40 14.59
CA HIS A 235 -18.51 20.14 14.00
C HIS A 235 -17.34 19.16 13.85
N VAL A 236 -17.69 17.88 13.68
CA VAL A 236 -16.74 16.80 13.38
C VAL A 236 -16.85 16.40 11.92
N ASP A 237 -15.72 16.40 11.22
CA ASP A 237 -15.63 16.02 9.82
C ASP A 237 -15.66 14.50 9.65
N ILE A 238 -16.54 14.02 8.77
CA ILE A 238 -16.64 12.61 8.42
C ILE A 238 -16.60 12.46 6.89
N PRO A 239 -15.49 11.94 6.34
CA PRO A 239 -15.42 11.61 4.93
C PRO A 239 -16.33 10.42 4.58
N ILE A 240 -17.17 10.60 3.57
CA ILE A 240 -18.08 9.59 3.04
C ILE A 240 -17.80 9.41 1.54
N ILE A 241 -17.11 8.33 1.18
CA ILE A 241 -16.80 8.02 -0.21
C ILE A 241 -17.79 6.98 -0.71
N LEU A 242 -18.65 7.38 -1.63
CA LEU A 242 -19.54 6.49 -2.36
C LEU A 242 -18.80 5.89 -3.55
N GLY A 243 -18.97 4.60 -3.78
CA GLY A 243 -18.25 3.89 -4.84
C GLY A 243 -18.99 2.66 -5.34
N GLU A 244 -18.31 1.92 -6.21
CA GLU A 244 -18.81 0.70 -6.83
C GLU A 244 -17.78 -0.43 -6.68
N TRP A 245 -18.28 -1.66 -6.60
CA TRP A 245 -17.47 -2.87 -6.54
C TRP A 245 -17.94 -3.87 -7.58
N TRP A 246 -16.98 -4.43 -8.31
CA TRP A 246 -17.17 -5.59 -9.18
C TRP A 246 -16.41 -6.78 -8.60
N LYS A 247 -16.93 -7.99 -8.75
CA LYS A 247 -16.20 -9.23 -8.46
C LYS A 247 -15.10 -9.48 -9.49
N LYS A 248 -15.38 -9.17 -10.75
CA LYS A 248 -14.42 -9.26 -11.87
C LYS A 248 -13.30 -8.22 -11.73
N ASP A 249 -12.15 -8.48 -12.35
CA ASP A 249 -11.10 -7.47 -12.47
C ASP A 249 -11.62 -6.24 -13.22
N VAL A 250 -11.28 -5.05 -12.75
CA VAL A 250 -11.86 -3.80 -13.28
C VAL A 250 -11.41 -3.54 -14.72
N LYS A 251 -10.23 -4.01 -15.13
CA LYS A 251 -9.80 -3.90 -16.53
C LYS A 251 -10.63 -4.81 -17.41
N GLU A 252 -10.93 -6.02 -16.95
CA GLU A 252 -11.80 -6.93 -17.69
C GLU A 252 -13.24 -6.42 -17.77
N VAL A 253 -13.74 -5.74 -16.73
CA VAL A 253 -15.04 -5.05 -16.76
C VAL A 253 -15.03 -3.91 -17.78
N PHE A 254 -13.94 -3.15 -17.85
CA PHE A 254 -13.77 -2.11 -18.86
C PHE A 254 -13.73 -2.68 -20.28
N LEU A 255 -13.08 -3.82 -20.50
CA LEU A 255 -13.11 -4.51 -21.79
C LEU A 255 -14.53 -4.97 -22.17
N ASP A 256 -15.28 -5.55 -21.23
CA ASP A 256 -16.68 -5.93 -21.46
C ASP A 256 -17.56 -4.71 -21.82
N TYR A 257 -17.31 -3.56 -21.20
CA TYR A 257 -17.98 -2.31 -21.52
C TYR A 257 -17.71 -1.87 -22.98
N ILE A 258 -16.46 -1.94 -23.41
CA ILE A 258 -16.07 -1.61 -24.79
C ILE A 258 -16.72 -2.57 -25.78
N ASP A 259 -16.71 -3.88 -25.50
CA ASP A 259 -17.24 -4.90 -26.40
C ASP A 259 -18.77 -4.86 -26.51
N SER A 260 -19.46 -4.61 -25.38
CA SER A 260 -20.93 -4.57 -25.35
C SER A 260 -21.54 -3.24 -25.78
N GLY A 261 -20.76 -2.15 -25.75
CA GLY A 261 -21.24 -0.79 -25.96
C GLY A 261 -22.29 -0.33 -24.92
N SER A 262 -22.45 -1.08 -23.82
CA SER A 262 -23.50 -0.91 -22.83
C SER A 262 -22.90 -0.79 -21.44
N ASP A 263 -23.60 -0.09 -20.55
CA ASP A 263 -23.13 0.13 -19.19
C ASP A 263 -23.09 -1.18 -18.38
N ILE A 264 -21.96 -1.45 -17.74
CA ILE A 264 -21.76 -2.69 -16.97
C ILE A 264 -22.16 -2.47 -15.52
N LYS A 265 -23.16 -3.22 -15.06
CA LYS A 265 -23.67 -3.14 -13.69
C LYS A 265 -22.60 -3.62 -12.69
N SER A 266 -22.40 -2.86 -11.62
CA SER A 266 -21.60 -3.26 -10.46
C SER A 266 -22.29 -4.34 -9.62
N ASP A 267 -21.48 -5.20 -8.99
CA ASP A 267 -21.97 -6.23 -8.08
C ASP A 267 -22.44 -5.63 -6.74
N ALA A 268 -21.85 -4.49 -6.34
CA ALA A 268 -22.30 -3.72 -5.18
C ALA A 268 -21.97 -2.23 -5.30
N PHE A 269 -22.80 -1.41 -4.68
CA PHE A 269 -22.40 -0.07 -4.27
C PHE A 269 -21.71 -0.12 -2.90
N THR A 270 -20.81 0.83 -2.65
CA THR A 270 -20.04 0.86 -1.40
C THR A 270 -20.06 2.23 -0.74
N VAL A 271 -20.07 2.25 0.58
CA VAL A 271 -19.77 3.43 1.41
C VAL A 271 -18.42 3.18 2.10
N ASN A 272 -17.44 4.06 1.87
CA ASN A 272 -16.06 3.90 2.35
C ASN A 272 -15.47 2.51 2.03
N GLY A 273 -15.73 2.04 0.80
CA GLY A 273 -15.27 0.75 0.28
C GLY A 273 -15.98 -0.48 0.87
N GLN A 274 -17.04 -0.31 1.66
CA GLN A 274 -17.82 -1.40 2.26
C GLN A 274 -19.23 -1.47 1.66
N PRO A 275 -19.70 -2.65 1.20
CA PRO A 275 -21.02 -2.80 0.58
C PRO A 275 -22.20 -2.52 1.53
N GLY A 276 -22.04 -2.86 2.82
CA GLY A 276 -23.06 -2.68 3.84
C GLY A 276 -23.87 -3.94 4.15
N ASP A 277 -24.86 -3.80 5.04
CA ASP A 277 -25.54 -4.92 5.70
C ASP A 277 -26.36 -5.81 4.75
N PHE A 278 -26.81 -5.27 3.62
CA PHE A 278 -27.73 -5.96 2.70
C PHE A 278 -27.01 -6.77 1.61
N TYR A 279 -25.68 -6.75 1.58
CA TYR A 279 -24.89 -7.54 0.64
C TYR A 279 -24.32 -8.80 1.29
N PRO A 280 -24.14 -9.89 0.52
CA PRO A 280 -23.57 -11.13 1.04
C PRO A 280 -22.16 -10.89 1.61
N CYS A 281 -21.84 -11.57 2.72
CA CYS A 281 -20.55 -11.49 3.41
C CYS A 281 -20.06 -10.05 3.73
N SER A 282 -20.98 -9.09 3.96
CA SER A 282 -20.61 -7.67 4.09
C SER A 282 -21.00 -7.02 5.43
N ASN A 283 -21.98 -7.56 6.17
CA ASN A 283 -22.48 -6.97 7.44
C ASN A 283 -21.38 -6.72 8.50
N ASN A 284 -20.44 -7.66 8.68
CA ASN A 284 -19.37 -7.48 9.66
C ASN A 284 -18.42 -6.31 9.30
N GLY A 285 -18.30 -6.00 8.00
CA GLY A 285 -17.45 -4.93 7.49
C GLY A 285 -18.16 -3.60 7.33
N THR A 286 -19.47 -3.51 7.58
CA THR A 286 -20.26 -2.29 7.33
C THR A 286 -19.66 -1.08 8.04
N PHE A 287 -19.49 0.00 7.28
CA PHE A 287 -19.02 1.28 7.82
C PHE A 287 -20.05 1.83 8.82
N ARG A 288 -19.58 2.14 10.03
CA ARG A 288 -20.40 2.65 11.14
C ARG A 288 -19.77 3.91 11.68
N ILE A 289 -20.62 4.90 11.96
CA ILE A 289 -20.25 6.15 12.60
C ILE A 289 -20.89 6.16 13.99
N VAL A 290 -20.11 6.42 15.03
CA VAL A 290 -20.63 6.69 16.36
C VAL A 290 -20.82 8.19 16.47
N VAL A 291 -22.04 8.61 16.85
CA VAL A 291 -22.40 10.02 16.99
C VAL A 291 -22.90 10.30 18.40
N ASP A 292 -22.61 11.51 18.89
CA ASP A 292 -23.00 12.03 20.18
C ASP A 292 -24.26 12.86 20.02
N THR A 293 -25.20 12.69 20.96
CA THR A 293 -26.46 13.43 20.96
C THR A 293 -26.19 14.94 21.11
N GLY A 294 -26.81 15.75 20.25
CA GLY A 294 -26.67 17.22 20.26
C GLY A 294 -25.40 17.76 19.62
N LYS A 295 -24.52 16.91 19.06
CA LYS A 295 -23.36 17.35 18.28
C LYS A 295 -23.69 17.52 16.80
N LYS A 296 -22.92 18.38 16.13
CA LYS A 296 -22.98 18.59 14.68
C LYS A 296 -21.87 17.81 13.99
N TYR A 297 -22.20 17.25 12.83
CA TYR A 297 -21.28 16.46 12.01
C TYR A 297 -21.32 16.99 10.58
N LEU A 298 -20.15 17.25 10.01
CA LEU A 298 -20.02 17.62 8.60
C LEU A 298 -19.70 16.36 7.79
N LEU A 299 -20.69 15.89 7.04
CA LEU A 299 -20.52 14.77 6.14
C LEU A 299 -19.90 15.26 4.84
N ARG A 300 -18.64 14.89 4.61
CA ARG A 300 -17.86 15.25 3.43
C ARG A 300 -18.01 14.17 2.37
N ILE A 301 -19.04 14.32 1.55
CA ILE A 301 -19.50 13.28 0.63
C ILE A 301 -18.79 13.41 -0.72
N VAL A 302 -18.14 12.32 -1.15
CA VAL A 302 -17.49 12.16 -2.46
C VAL A 302 -18.19 11.06 -3.23
N ASN A 303 -18.59 11.31 -4.48
CA ASN A 303 -19.08 10.27 -5.37
C ASN A 303 -17.95 9.78 -6.31
N ALA A 304 -17.31 8.68 -5.93
CA ALA A 304 -16.27 8.00 -6.72
C ALA A 304 -16.82 6.87 -7.62
N ALA A 305 -18.15 6.76 -7.78
CA ALA A 305 -18.75 5.81 -8.71
C ALA A 305 -18.35 6.12 -10.17
N ILE A 306 -18.30 5.10 -11.01
CA ILE A 306 -17.73 5.22 -12.35
C ILE A 306 -18.63 6.01 -13.28
N ARG A 307 -19.91 5.64 -13.39
CA ARG A 307 -20.87 6.33 -14.27
C ARG A 307 -22.25 6.46 -13.64
N LYS A 308 -22.34 6.37 -12.31
CA LYS A 308 -23.60 6.38 -11.58
C LYS A 308 -23.82 7.66 -10.79
N LYS A 309 -25.04 8.19 -10.88
CA LYS A 309 -25.56 9.17 -9.94
C LYS A 309 -26.14 8.39 -8.76
N LEU A 310 -25.62 8.67 -7.57
CA LEU A 310 -26.03 8.01 -6.34
C LEU A 310 -26.85 8.97 -5.49
N TYR A 311 -27.87 8.43 -4.83
CA TYR A 311 -28.68 9.14 -3.86
C TYR A 311 -28.29 8.70 -2.47
N ILE A 312 -28.23 9.64 -1.54
CA ILE A 312 -27.92 9.38 -0.14
C ILE A 312 -29.00 9.97 0.75
N GLY A 313 -29.36 9.25 1.80
CA GLY A 313 -30.25 9.70 2.85
C GLY A 313 -29.89 9.00 4.15
N ILE A 314 -30.19 9.67 5.27
CA ILE A 314 -29.98 9.12 6.61
C ILE A 314 -31.35 9.01 7.26
N ALA A 315 -31.71 7.80 7.69
CA ALA A 315 -33.01 7.56 8.30
C ALA A 315 -33.20 8.47 9.52
N SER A 316 -34.36 9.13 9.59
CA SER A 316 -34.74 10.03 10.68
C SER A 316 -33.80 11.22 10.91
N HIS A 317 -33.04 11.64 9.90
CA HIS A 317 -32.19 12.84 9.96
C HIS A 317 -32.37 13.70 8.70
N ASP A 318 -32.67 14.98 8.90
CA ASP A 318 -32.62 15.97 7.83
C ASP A 318 -31.16 16.37 7.56
N LEU A 319 -30.83 16.60 6.29
CA LEU A 319 -29.50 17.02 5.85
C LEU A 319 -29.54 18.47 5.37
N THR A 320 -28.73 19.32 5.98
CA THR A 320 -28.51 20.69 5.51
C THR A 320 -27.32 20.71 4.57
N VAL A 321 -27.55 20.97 3.28
CA VAL A 321 -26.49 21.13 2.28
C VAL A 321 -25.87 22.53 2.45
N ILE A 322 -24.58 22.59 2.77
CA ILE A 322 -23.86 23.85 3.00
C ILE A 322 -22.83 24.18 1.90
N ALA A 323 -22.41 23.19 1.12
CA ALA A 323 -21.43 23.35 0.05
C ALA A 323 -21.64 22.30 -1.04
N MET A 324 -21.25 22.64 -2.27
CA MET A 324 -21.19 21.73 -3.41
C MET A 324 -20.07 22.20 -4.34
N GLU A 325 -19.17 21.28 -4.70
CA GLU A 325 -18.17 21.50 -5.72
C GLU A 325 -18.52 20.67 -6.95
N VAL A 326 -18.64 21.32 -8.10
CA VAL A 326 -18.80 20.66 -9.40
C VAL A 326 -17.44 20.75 -10.08
N LEU A 327 -16.77 19.60 -10.23
CA LEU A 327 -15.54 19.45 -10.99
C LEU A 327 -15.84 19.32 -12.48
#